data_AF-A0A965LGR9-F1
#
_entry.id   AF-A0A965LGR9-F1
#
_cell.length_a   1.000
_cell.length_b   1.000
_cell.length_c   1.000
_cell.angle_alpha   90.00
_cell.angle_beta   90.00
_cell.angle_gamma   90.00
#
_symmetry.space_group_name_H-M   'P 1'
#
loop_
_entity.id
_entity.type
_entity.pdbx_description
1 polymer ?
#
loop_
_entity_poly.entity_id
_entity_poly.type
_entity_poly.pdbx_seq_one_letter_code
_entity_poly.pdbx_strand_id
1 'polypeptide(L)'
;MKATPSSTKPSLLLDFADALGRQSKTDNFLHNLLARHYDVQIVDDPDVLIFTHYGHRNRLYSCKKIFYTQERYLPDWKQCDAAVTSAYMDHQRAYYYPFFAAHRKGEDLVRPANFDCQRILDEPRGFCSFLHKYADRSVRPRTEFFHELNRRKKVDSGGLAFNNVGYEVPGTAGRAKMQFISKYRFHIAFENRLAPGWTTEKFTDAFEAFTVPIYWGDEHALQWFNPKAFINVRRFRNFGECCDYILHLENTPSEYLSMLAEPPLLGNRVPEIYSHEKLLEFLVREIERVEMPVARRRWFYPLTKWRLVRRDRTHEDGSRNGPPPPRRGFPVSSS
;
A
#
# COMPACT_ATOMS: atom_id res chain seq x y z
N MET A 1 27.80 18.49 -33.35
CA MET A 1 27.06 18.37 -32.07
C MET A 1 25.58 18.28 -32.41
N LYS A 2 24.94 17.11 -32.26
CA LYS A 2 23.50 16.97 -32.47
C LYS A 2 22.80 17.51 -31.21
N ALA A 3 22.06 18.60 -31.35
CA ALA A 3 21.17 19.10 -30.31
C ALA A 3 20.12 18.03 -30.03
N THR A 4 20.09 17.52 -28.80
CA THR A 4 19.01 16.68 -28.29
C THR A 4 17.73 17.52 -28.28
N PRO A 5 16.59 17.06 -28.83
CA PRO A 5 15.36 17.82 -28.74
C PRO A 5 14.99 17.96 -27.26
N SER A 6 14.84 19.21 -26.80
CA SER A 6 14.17 19.49 -25.54
C SER A 6 12.72 19.02 -25.69
N SER A 7 12.44 17.79 -25.25
CA SER A 7 11.07 17.30 -25.15
C SER A 7 10.41 18.06 -24.00
N THR A 8 9.63 19.08 -24.36
CA THR A 8 8.76 19.78 -23.41
C THR A 8 7.68 18.80 -22.96
N LYS A 9 7.61 18.52 -21.65
CA LYS A 9 6.59 17.64 -21.08
C LYS A 9 5.20 18.25 -21.27
N PRO A 10 4.15 17.44 -21.52
CA PRO A 10 2.77 17.93 -21.54
C PRO A 10 2.38 18.53 -20.18
N SER A 11 1.58 19.60 -20.20
CA SER A 11 1.06 20.22 -18.97
C SER A 11 -0.02 19.35 -18.32
N LEU A 12 -0.03 19.29 -16.98
CA LEU A 12 -1.08 18.63 -16.19
C LEU A 12 -1.53 19.54 -15.04
N LEU A 13 -2.77 20.00 -15.09
CA LEU A 13 -3.41 20.72 -13.98
C LEU A 13 -3.94 19.70 -12.95
N LEU A 14 -3.32 19.66 -11.78
CA LEU A 14 -3.55 18.65 -10.75
C LEU A 14 -3.99 19.30 -9.43
N ASP A 15 -4.81 18.59 -8.66
CA ASP A 15 -4.96 18.87 -7.24
C ASP A 15 -5.12 17.59 -6.41
N PHE A 16 -4.90 17.72 -5.11
CA PHE A 16 -5.12 16.68 -4.10
C PHE A 16 -6.21 17.11 -3.12
N ALA A 17 -7.18 16.23 -2.88
CA ALA A 17 -8.25 16.46 -1.91
C ALA A 17 -8.16 15.53 -0.69
N ASP A 18 -9.05 15.78 0.27
CA ASP A 18 -9.25 14.93 1.44
C ASP A 18 -7.96 14.83 2.30
N ALA A 19 -7.67 13.68 2.91
CA ALA A 19 -6.45 13.55 3.72
C ALA A 19 -5.14 13.76 2.91
N LEU A 20 -5.13 13.45 1.61
CA LEU A 20 -3.97 13.73 0.73
C LEU A 20 -3.75 15.23 0.53
N GLY A 21 -4.84 16.01 0.48
CA GLY A 21 -4.76 17.47 0.36
C GLY A 21 -4.23 18.20 1.59
N ARG A 22 -3.91 17.47 2.69
CA ARG A 22 -3.26 18.01 3.89
C ARG A 22 -1.75 17.80 3.90
N GLN A 23 -1.23 17.01 2.96
CA GLN A 23 0.21 16.78 2.78
C GLN A 23 0.78 17.84 1.82
N SER A 24 2.11 17.87 1.66
CA SER A 24 2.74 18.69 0.61
C SER A 24 2.22 18.25 -0.75
N LYS A 25 1.56 19.16 -1.49
CA LYS A 25 0.98 18.87 -2.81
C LYS A 25 2.03 18.92 -3.93
N THR A 26 3.10 19.67 -3.73
CA THR A 26 4.20 19.87 -4.69
C THR A 26 5.41 18.98 -4.44
N ASP A 27 5.43 18.25 -3.31
CA ASP A 27 6.47 17.29 -2.98
C ASP A 27 5.86 16.08 -2.25
N ASN A 28 5.30 15.17 -3.03
CA ASN A 28 4.83 13.87 -2.57
C ASN A 28 5.05 12.82 -3.66
N PHE A 29 4.92 11.55 -3.28
CA PHE A 29 5.14 10.41 -4.18
C PHE A 29 4.40 10.52 -5.52
N LEU A 30 3.10 10.84 -5.50
CA LEU A 30 2.28 10.87 -6.71
C LEU A 30 2.60 12.08 -7.60
N HIS A 31 2.81 13.25 -6.99
CA HIS A 31 3.30 14.43 -7.69
C HIS A 31 4.63 14.12 -8.40
N ASN A 32 5.61 13.62 -7.65
CA ASN A 32 6.95 13.34 -8.16
C ASN A 32 6.95 12.23 -9.22
N LEU A 33 6.05 11.25 -9.09
CA LEU A 33 5.85 10.19 -10.08
C LEU A 33 5.28 10.77 -11.39
N LEU A 34 4.21 11.55 -11.32
CA LEU A 34 3.58 12.18 -12.48
C LEU A 34 4.50 13.20 -13.15
N ALA A 35 5.29 13.94 -12.38
CA ALA A 35 6.28 14.90 -12.87
C ALA A 35 7.39 14.24 -13.72
N ARG A 36 7.53 12.90 -13.72
CA ARG A 36 8.41 12.20 -14.66
C ARG A 36 7.89 12.32 -16.10
N HIS A 37 6.58 12.41 -16.30
CA HIS A 37 5.92 12.50 -17.61
C HIS A 37 5.35 13.89 -17.91
N TYR A 38 4.79 14.58 -16.92
CA TYR A 38 4.09 15.86 -17.08
C TYR A 38 4.88 17.05 -16.51
N ASP A 39 4.59 18.25 -17.00
CA ASP A 39 4.80 19.50 -16.27
C ASP A 39 3.59 19.72 -15.33
N VAL A 40 3.74 19.35 -14.06
CA VAL A 40 2.64 19.28 -13.11
C VAL A 40 2.42 20.63 -12.44
N GLN A 41 1.21 21.16 -12.53
CA GLN A 41 0.82 22.43 -11.92
C GLN A 41 -0.30 22.20 -10.90
N ILE A 42 -0.05 22.57 -9.64
CA ILE A 42 -1.06 22.46 -8.58
C ILE A 42 -1.99 23.67 -8.65
N VAL A 43 -3.27 23.45 -8.94
CA VAL A 43 -4.28 24.51 -9.15
C VAL A 43 -5.62 24.19 -8.50
N ASP A 44 -6.43 25.20 -8.20
CA ASP A 44 -7.76 25.02 -7.60
C ASP A 44 -8.85 24.54 -8.59
N ASP A 45 -8.62 24.70 -9.90
CA ASP A 45 -9.47 24.22 -10.99
C ASP A 45 -8.73 23.18 -11.87
N PRO A 46 -8.53 21.94 -11.37
CA PRO A 46 -7.67 20.96 -12.03
C PRO A 46 -8.37 20.16 -13.14
N ASP A 47 -7.57 19.59 -14.05
CA ASP A 47 -8.01 18.55 -15.00
C ASP A 47 -8.24 17.21 -14.28
N VAL A 48 -7.39 16.92 -13.29
CA VAL A 48 -7.39 15.68 -12.52
C VAL A 48 -7.32 15.98 -11.04
N LEU A 49 -8.17 15.31 -10.26
CA LEU A 49 -8.11 15.31 -8.80
C LEU A 49 -7.70 13.92 -8.30
N ILE A 50 -6.67 13.87 -7.45
CA ILE A 50 -6.34 12.68 -6.69
C ILE A 50 -6.89 12.82 -5.27
N PHE A 51 -7.61 11.81 -4.79
CA PHE A 51 -8.24 11.86 -3.46
C PHE A 51 -8.22 10.48 -2.78
N THR A 52 -8.58 10.45 -1.49
CA THR A 52 -8.55 9.22 -0.69
C THR A 52 -9.83 9.01 0.12
N HIS A 53 -9.91 7.92 0.87
CA HIS A 53 -11.10 7.46 1.59
C HIS A 53 -11.55 8.37 2.73
N TYR A 54 -10.64 9.17 3.31
CA TYR A 54 -10.94 10.02 4.47
C TYR A 54 -11.20 11.48 4.07
N GLY A 55 -12.46 11.79 3.81
CA GLY A 55 -12.93 13.16 3.55
C GLY A 55 -14.10 13.22 2.56
N HIS A 56 -14.56 14.44 2.29
CA HIS A 56 -15.67 14.71 1.36
C HIS A 56 -15.37 15.85 0.37
N ARG A 57 -14.15 16.42 0.39
CA ARG A 57 -13.77 17.55 -0.46
C ARG A 57 -13.74 17.17 -1.94
N ASN A 58 -13.46 15.90 -2.27
CA ASN A 58 -13.54 15.41 -3.65
C ASN A 58 -14.90 15.60 -4.33
N ARG A 59 -15.97 15.79 -3.54
CA ARG A 59 -17.34 16.02 -4.05
C ARG A 59 -17.53 17.42 -4.63
N LEU A 60 -16.64 18.36 -4.29
CA LEU A 60 -16.65 19.71 -4.80
C LEU A 60 -16.18 19.79 -6.26
N TYR A 61 -15.47 18.77 -6.76
CA TYR A 61 -14.82 18.82 -8.07
C TYR A 61 -15.66 18.10 -9.14
N SER A 62 -15.63 18.65 -10.36
CA SER A 62 -16.29 18.09 -11.54
C SER A 62 -15.33 17.46 -12.56
N CYS A 63 -14.03 17.55 -12.31
CA CYS A 63 -12.97 17.01 -13.15
C CYS A 63 -12.87 15.48 -13.05
N LYS A 64 -11.89 14.90 -13.77
CA LYS A 64 -11.55 13.48 -13.64
C LYS A 64 -11.00 13.20 -12.23
N LYS A 65 -11.38 12.07 -11.63
CA LYS A 65 -10.99 11.75 -10.25
C LYS A 65 -10.33 10.38 -10.15
N ILE A 66 -9.15 10.33 -9.56
CA ILE A 66 -8.42 9.09 -9.27
C ILE A 66 -8.44 8.88 -7.75
N PHE A 67 -9.02 7.76 -7.33
CA PHE A 67 -8.96 7.32 -5.94
C PHE A 67 -7.60 6.70 -5.66
N TYR A 68 -6.90 7.15 -4.64
CA TYR A 68 -5.64 6.58 -4.20
C TYR A 68 -5.69 6.27 -2.70
N THR A 69 -5.28 5.06 -2.32
CA THR A 69 -5.17 4.71 -0.92
C THR A 69 -4.07 3.69 -0.67
N GLN A 70 -3.28 3.92 0.37
CA GLN A 70 -2.37 2.94 0.97
C GLN A 70 -3.02 2.29 2.20
N GLU A 71 -4.31 1.98 2.07
CA GLU A 71 -5.12 1.37 3.12
C GLU A 71 -6.01 0.31 2.50
N ARG A 72 -6.64 -0.50 3.34
CA ARG A 72 -7.50 -1.61 2.91
C ARG A 72 -8.83 -1.22 2.23
N TYR A 73 -9.09 0.07 2.02
CA TYR A 73 -10.38 0.57 1.55
C TYR A 73 -10.52 0.41 0.03
N LEU A 74 -11.71 -0.01 -0.40
CA LEU A 74 -12.08 -0.10 -1.81
C LEU A 74 -12.63 1.25 -2.31
N PRO A 75 -12.48 1.57 -3.61
CA PRO A 75 -13.01 2.79 -4.19
C PRO A 75 -14.55 2.76 -4.24
N ASP A 76 -15.16 3.94 -4.16
CA ASP A 76 -16.54 4.12 -4.62
C ASP A 76 -16.54 4.55 -6.08
N TRP A 77 -16.91 3.62 -6.97
CA TRP A 77 -16.96 3.85 -8.42
C TRP A 77 -17.96 4.92 -8.87
N LYS A 78 -18.86 5.37 -8.00
CA LYS A 78 -19.72 6.54 -8.24
C LYS A 78 -18.99 7.87 -7.98
N GLN A 79 -17.82 7.83 -7.37
CA GLN A 79 -17.03 9.00 -7.00
C GLN A 79 -15.68 9.09 -7.73
N CYS A 80 -15.24 8.05 -8.45
CA CYS A 80 -13.95 8.05 -9.16
C CYS A 80 -13.99 7.40 -10.55
N ASP A 81 -13.10 7.89 -11.40
CA ASP A 81 -12.84 7.41 -12.76
C ASP A 81 -11.84 6.26 -12.79
N ALA A 82 -10.88 6.25 -11.86
CA ALA A 82 -9.90 5.19 -11.68
C ALA A 82 -9.52 5.04 -10.20
N ALA A 83 -8.85 3.94 -9.86
CA ALA A 83 -8.39 3.68 -8.50
C ALA A 83 -7.00 3.05 -8.46
N VAL A 84 -6.19 3.44 -7.48
CA VAL A 84 -4.95 2.78 -7.08
C VAL A 84 -5.12 2.33 -5.63
N THR A 85 -5.04 1.02 -5.38
CA THR A 85 -5.40 0.43 -4.08
C THR A 85 -4.41 -0.61 -3.59
N SER A 86 -4.24 -0.69 -2.28
CA SER A 86 -3.50 -1.78 -1.62
C SER A 86 -4.34 -3.00 -1.28
N ALA A 87 -5.67 -2.93 -1.43
CA ALA A 87 -6.52 -4.11 -1.45
C ALA A 87 -6.64 -4.62 -2.89
N TYR A 88 -6.53 -5.93 -3.07
CA TYR A 88 -6.66 -6.54 -4.40
C TYR A 88 -8.11 -6.45 -4.89
N MET A 89 -8.27 -6.04 -6.15
CA MET A 89 -9.54 -6.17 -6.85
C MET A 89 -9.27 -6.40 -8.34
N ASP A 90 -10.06 -7.28 -8.93
CA ASP A 90 -10.06 -7.49 -10.37
C ASP A 90 -11.03 -6.50 -11.03
N HIS A 91 -10.50 -5.35 -11.46
CA HIS A 91 -11.29 -4.33 -12.14
C HIS A 91 -10.42 -3.52 -13.10
N GLN A 92 -10.88 -3.34 -14.34
CA GLN A 92 -10.11 -2.72 -15.42
C GLN A 92 -9.62 -1.28 -15.12
N ARG A 93 -10.40 -0.53 -14.33
CA ARG A 93 -10.06 0.84 -13.88
C ARG A 93 -9.31 0.89 -12.53
N ALA A 94 -8.89 -0.25 -12.01
CA ALA A 94 -8.13 -0.36 -10.77
C ALA A 94 -6.69 -0.82 -11.06
N TYR A 95 -5.75 -0.21 -10.35
CA TYR A 95 -4.37 -0.68 -10.27
C TYR A 95 -4.09 -1.13 -8.86
N TYR A 96 -3.72 -2.39 -8.72
CA TYR A 96 -3.34 -2.95 -7.44
C TYR A 96 -1.88 -2.57 -7.14
N TYR A 97 -1.69 -1.72 -6.14
CA TYR A 97 -0.39 -1.32 -5.63
C TYR A 97 -0.29 -1.70 -4.16
N PRO A 98 0.23 -2.91 -3.84
CA PRO A 98 0.22 -3.45 -2.49
C PRO A 98 0.98 -2.57 -1.52
N PHE A 99 0.54 -2.59 -0.26
CA PHE A 99 1.13 -1.78 0.80
C PHE A 99 2.64 -2.03 0.94
N PHE A 100 3.07 -3.29 0.91
CA PHE A 100 4.49 -3.61 1.00
C PHE A 100 5.32 -2.96 -0.12
N ALA A 101 4.82 -2.93 -1.36
CA ALA A 101 5.53 -2.37 -2.50
C ALA A 101 5.53 -0.83 -2.51
N ALA A 102 4.53 -0.23 -1.88
CA ALA A 102 4.45 1.21 -1.71
C ALA A 102 5.34 1.75 -0.57
N HIS A 103 5.67 0.90 0.41
CA HIS A 103 6.37 1.31 1.62
C HIS A 103 7.78 0.75 1.76
N ARG A 104 8.20 -0.19 0.92
CA ARG A 104 9.53 -0.80 0.90
C ARG A 104 10.09 -0.88 -0.51
N LYS A 105 11.42 -0.83 -0.60
CA LYS A 105 12.15 -1.04 -1.85
C LYS A 105 12.33 -2.54 -2.03
N GLY A 106 11.97 -3.07 -3.20
CA GLY A 106 12.12 -4.50 -3.47
C GLY A 106 13.60 -4.93 -3.43
N GLU A 107 14.52 -4.01 -3.75
CA GLU A 107 15.96 -4.23 -3.73
C GLU A 107 16.47 -4.59 -2.32
N ASP A 108 15.86 -4.05 -1.26
CA ASP A 108 16.23 -4.35 0.12
C ASP A 108 15.90 -5.81 0.51
N LEU A 109 15.05 -6.48 -0.28
CA LEU A 109 14.65 -7.88 -0.09
C LEU A 109 15.42 -8.85 -0.99
N VAL A 110 16.26 -8.36 -1.90
CA VAL A 110 17.11 -9.20 -2.73
C VAL A 110 18.35 -9.60 -1.93
N ARG A 111 18.60 -10.91 -1.81
CA ARG A 111 19.80 -11.41 -1.12
C ARG A 111 21.02 -11.27 -2.04
N PRO A 112 22.13 -10.69 -1.58
CA PRO A 112 23.36 -10.63 -2.37
C PRO A 112 23.94 -12.04 -2.55
N ALA A 113 24.73 -12.24 -3.60
CA ALA A 113 25.31 -13.55 -3.92
C ALA A 113 26.23 -14.10 -2.81
N ASN A 114 26.85 -13.22 -2.03
CA ASN A 114 27.70 -13.53 -0.89
C ASN A 114 26.95 -13.44 0.45
N PHE A 115 25.63 -13.62 0.45
CA PHE A 115 24.83 -13.61 1.68
C PHE A 115 25.29 -14.74 2.63
N ASP A 116 25.98 -14.36 3.70
CA ASP A 116 26.48 -15.27 4.72
C ASP A 116 25.42 -15.48 5.81
N CYS A 117 24.59 -16.52 5.62
CA CYS A 117 23.60 -16.91 6.62
C CYS A 117 24.23 -17.52 7.88
N GLN A 118 25.46 -18.04 7.80
CA GLN A 118 26.15 -18.64 8.94
C GLN A 118 26.51 -17.56 9.97
N ARG A 119 27.02 -16.42 9.50
CA ARG A 119 27.25 -15.25 10.35
C ARG A 119 26.01 -14.87 11.17
N ILE A 120 24.82 -14.92 10.57
CA ILE A 120 23.57 -14.60 11.27
C ILE A 120 23.25 -15.64 12.35
N LEU A 121 23.52 -16.93 12.11
CA LEU A 121 23.34 -17.97 13.13
C LEU A 121 24.28 -17.78 14.32
N ASP A 122 25.51 -17.34 14.04
CA ASP A 122 26.54 -17.12 15.07
C ASP A 122 26.27 -15.87 15.92
N GLU A 123 25.44 -14.94 15.44
CA GLU A 123 24.99 -13.79 16.22
C GLU A 123 24.08 -14.23 17.39
N PRO A 124 24.30 -13.71 18.61
CA PRO A 124 23.45 -14.02 19.75
C PRO A 124 22.07 -13.39 19.55
N ARG A 125 21.11 -14.19 19.10
CA ARG A 125 19.73 -13.77 18.84
C ARG A 125 18.75 -14.38 19.82
N GLY A 126 17.80 -13.58 20.27
CA GLY A 126 16.65 -14.04 21.03
C GLY A 126 15.75 -14.95 20.19
N PHE A 127 14.87 -15.68 20.86
CA PHE A 127 13.97 -16.63 20.20
C PHE A 127 13.02 -15.95 19.21
N CYS A 128 12.08 -15.15 19.70
CA CYS A 128 11.01 -14.61 18.88
C CYS A 128 10.60 -13.23 19.38
N SER A 129 10.36 -12.32 18.44
CA SER A 129 9.85 -10.98 18.72
C SER A 129 8.40 -10.80 18.30
N PHE A 130 7.72 -9.92 19.05
CA PHE A 130 6.38 -9.43 18.77
C PHE A 130 6.38 -7.90 18.86
N LEU A 131 5.85 -7.21 17.85
CA LEU A 131 5.85 -5.74 17.84
C LEU A 131 4.53 -5.17 17.33
N HIS A 132 3.56 -5.06 18.23
CA HIS A 132 2.23 -4.54 17.90
C HIS A 132 1.72 -3.53 18.94
N LYS A 133 0.88 -2.60 18.48
CA LYS A 133 0.38 -1.50 19.30
C LYS A 133 -0.85 -1.86 20.16
N TYR A 134 -1.68 -2.79 19.72
CA TYR A 134 -2.95 -3.08 20.39
C TYR A 134 -3.31 -4.57 20.32
N ALA A 135 -4.14 -5.00 21.27
CA ALA A 135 -4.58 -6.38 21.47
C ALA A 135 -6.07 -6.42 21.83
N ASP A 136 -6.93 -6.00 20.91
CA ASP A 136 -8.38 -6.09 21.05
C ASP A 136 -8.97 -7.24 20.21
N ARG A 137 -10.30 -7.43 20.28
CA ARG A 137 -11.01 -8.52 19.59
C ARG A 137 -10.80 -8.52 18.07
N SER A 138 -10.50 -7.37 17.45
CA SER A 138 -10.28 -7.27 16.00
C SER A 138 -9.01 -7.96 15.53
N VAL A 139 -8.06 -8.24 16.43
CA VAL A 139 -6.78 -8.90 16.16
C VAL A 139 -6.63 -10.22 16.90
N ARG A 140 -7.75 -10.86 17.27
CA ARG A 140 -7.80 -12.11 18.05
C ARG A 140 -6.84 -13.20 17.55
N PRO A 141 -6.73 -13.53 16.24
CA PRO A 141 -5.80 -14.55 15.77
C PRO A 141 -4.33 -14.27 16.15
N ARG A 142 -3.92 -13.00 16.11
CA ARG A 142 -2.58 -12.55 16.50
C ARG A 142 -2.34 -12.73 18.00
N THR A 143 -3.32 -12.34 18.83
CA THR A 143 -3.17 -12.43 20.28
C THR A 143 -3.18 -13.87 20.76
N GLU A 144 -4.03 -14.72 20.18
CA GLU A 144 -4.09 -16.16 20.48
C GLU A 144 -2.78 -16.86 20.10
N PHE A 145 -2.25 -16.57 18.91
CA PHE A 145 -0.97 -17.12 18.48
C PHE A 145 0.18 -16.69 19.39
N PHE A 146 0.25 -15.39 19.74
CA PHE A 146 1.26 -14.88 20.67
C PHE A 146 1.23 -15.63 22.00
N HIS A 147 0.05 -15.77 22.62
CA HIS A 147 -0.07 -16.47 23.91
C HIS A 147 0.27 -17.96 23.81
N GLU A 148 -0.15 -18.63 22.74
CA GLU A 148 0.13 -20.05 22.53
C GLU A 148 1.64 -20.30 22.36
N LEU A 149 2.33 -19.48 21.58
CA LEU A 149 3.79 -19.57 21.43
C LEU A 149 4.52 -19.19 22.71
N ASN A 150 4.13 -18.07 23.34
CA ASN A 150 4.77 -17.54 24.54
C ASN A 150 4.66 -18.49 25.75
N ARG A 151 3.59 -19.28 25.84
CA ARG A 151 3.42 -20.31 26.87
C ARG A 151 4.42 -21.45 26.73
N ARG A 152 4.90 -21.73 25.52
CA ARG A 152 5.85 -22.81 25.22
C ARG A 152 7.30 -22.33 25.31
N LYS A 153 7.59 -21.13 24.80
CA LYS A 153 8.88 -20.45 24.93
C LYS A 153 8.67 -18.94 24.86
N LYS A 154 9.27 -18.19 25.78
CA LYS A 154 9.04 -16.75 25.95
C LYS A 154 9.24 -16.00 24.62
N VAL A 155 8.23 -15.25 24.20
CA VAL A 155 8.27 -14.28 23.09
C VAL A 155 8.43 -12.89 23.69
N ASP A 156 9.43 -12.14 23.22
CA ASP A 156 9.65 -10.77 23.67
C ASP A 156 8.73 -9.82 22.88
N SER A 157 7.90 -9.08 23.60
CA SER A 157 7.02 -8.05 23.04
C SER A 157 7.55 -6.66 23.34
N GLY A 158 7.92 -5.93 22.28
CA GLY A 158 8.43 -4.56 22.36
C GLY A 158 7.39 -3.47 22.07
N GLY A 159 6.19 -3.84 21.62
CA GLY A 159 5.11 -2.89 21.38
C GLY A 159 4.27 -2.65 22.62
N LEU A 160 3.25 -1.78 22.54
CA LEU A 160 2.31 -1.58 23.65
C LEU A 160 1.48 -2.83 23.97
N ALA A 161 1.18 -3.66 22.97
CA ALA A 161 0.46 -4.90 23.19
C ALA A 161 1.35 -5.94 23.88
N PHE A 162 0.97 -6.36 25.09
CA PHE A 162 1.65 -7.40 25.86
C PHE A 162 3.13 -7.12 26.13
N ASN A 163 3.54 -5.85 26.24
CA ASN A 163 4.94 -5.48 26.46
C ASN A 163 5.55 -6.26 27.64
N ASN A 164 6.71 -6.87 27.42
CA ASN A 164 7.40 -7.65 28.45
C ASN A 164 8.93 -7.50 28.40
N VAL A 165 9.43 -6.46 27.69
CA VAL A 165 10.86 -6.15 27.54
C VAL A 165 11.30 -4.95 28.38
N GLY A 166 10.35 -4.29 29.07
CA GLY A 166 10.62 -3.19 30.01
C GLY A 166 10.70 -1.80 29.37
N TYR A 167 10.48 -1.70 28.05
CA TYR A 167 10.39 -0.44 27.32
C TYR A 167 9.52 -0.59 26.07
N GLU A 168 8.93 0.51 25.60
CA GLU A 168 8.28 0.56 24.30
C GLU A 168 9.33 0.89 23.23
N VAL A 169 9.42 0.06 22.18
CA VAL A 169 10.24 0.38 21.02
C VAL A 169 9.63 1.60 20.33
N PRO A 170 10.38 2.72 20.19
CA PRO A 170 9.81 3.95 19.69
C PRO A 170 9.51 3.86 18.19
N GLY A 171 8.30 4.32 17.83
CA GLY A 171 7.84 4.40 16.46
C GLY A 171 7.28 3.07 15.92
N THR A 172 6.29 3.19 15.04
CA THR A 172 5.66 2.05 14.37
C THR A 172 6.34 1.66 13.05
N ALA A 173 7.41 2.38 12.68
CA ALA A 173 8.23 2.19 11.48
C ALA A 173 9.65 2.73 11.72
N GLY A 174 10.60 2.31 10.88
CA GLY A 174 11.95 2.88 10.83
C GLY A 174 13.01 2.14 11.65
N ARG A 175 14.15 2.80 11.88
CA ARG A 175 15.39 2.16 12.37
C ARG A 175 15.24 1.43 13.70
N ALA A 176 14.53 2.00 14.66
CA ALA A 176 14.36 1.39 15.99
C ALA A 176 13.58 0.07 15.92
N LYS A 177 12.51 0.02 15.10
CA LYS A 177 11.78 -1.22 14.79
C LYS A 177 12.73 -2.26 14.19
N MET A 178 13.50 -1.88 13.18
CA MET A 178 14.42 -2.82 12.51
C MET A 178 15.50 -3.36 13.45
N GLN A 179 16.10 -2.49 14.27
CA GLN A 179 17.08 -2.88 15.28
C GLN A 179 16.51 -3.79 16.37
N PHE A 180 15.21 -3.65 16.70
CA PHE A 180 14.56 -4.55 17.62
C PHE A 180 14.36 -5.92 16.98
N ILE A 181 13.76 -5.97 15.79
CA ILE A 181 13.44 -7.23 15.10
C ILE A 181 14.72 -8.04 14.80
N SER A 182 15.81 -7.39 14.36
CA SER A 182 17.06 -8.05 13.97
C SER A 182 17.77 -8.79 15.11
N LYS A 183 17.39 -8.54 16.36
CA LYS A 183 17.93 -9.24 17.54
C LYS A 183 17.31 -10.62 17.73
N TYR A 184 16.38 -11.04 16.89
CA TYR A 184 15.61 -12.27 17.07
C TYR A 184 15.69 -13.19 15.86
N ARG A 185 15.57 -14.50 16.12
CA ARG A 185 15.54 -15.53 15.08
C ARG A 185 14.23 -15.54 14.32
N PHE A 186 13.12 -15.34 15.03
CA PHE A 186 11.77 -15.27 14.49
C PHE A 186 11.07 -13.94 14.81
N HIS A 187 10.11 -13.55 13.96
CA HIS A 187 9.23 -12.41 14.19
C HIS A 187 7.79 -12.77 13.87
N ILE A 188 6.86 -12.49 14.79
CA ILE A 188 5.42 -12.66 14.55
C ILE A 188 4.93 -11.54 13.63
N ALA A 189 4.87 -11.84 12.33
CA ALA A 189 4.51 -10.91 11.26
C ALA A 189 3.01 -10.99 10.91
N PHE A 190 2.13 -10.98 11.91
CA PHE A 190 0.69 -11.16 11.67
C PHE A 190 0.04 -9.89 11.12
N GLU A 191 -0.74 -10.03 10.07
CA GLU A 191 -1.65 -8.97 9.65
C GLU A 191 -2.77 -8.75 10.66
N ASN A 192 -3.33 -7.54 10.66
CA ASN A 192 -4.47 -7.23 11.55
C ASN A 192 -5.78 -7.85 11.07
N ARG A 193 -5.83 -8.30 9.81
CA ARG A 193 -6.99 -8.94 9.20
C ARG A 193 -6.57 -9.73 7.95
N LEU A 194 -7.27 -10.82 7.66
CA LEU A 194 -7.23 -11.47 6.34
C LEU A 194 -8.09 -10.69 5.35
N ALA A 195 -7.48 -10.20 4.28
CA ALA A 195 -8.18 -9.62 3.15
C ALA A 195 -7.36 -9.86 1.87
N PRO A 196 -7.99 -10.15 0.72
CA PRO A 196 -7.28 -10.34 -0.54
C PRO A 196 -6.36 -9.16 -0.88
N GLY A 197 -5.10 -9.44 -1.20
CA GLY A 197 -4.05 -8.47 -1.46
C GLY A 197 -3.53 -7.69 -0.25
N TRP A 198 -4.07 -7.92 0.95
CA TRP A 198 -3.63 -7.19 2.14
C TRP A 198 -2.38 -7.84 2.74
N THR A 199 -1.22 -7.35 2.30
CA THR A 199 0.11 -7.70 2.83
C THR A 199 0.88 -6.40 3.06
N THR A 200 1.32 -6.19 4.30
CA THR A 200 1.89 -4.91 4.75
C THR A 200 3.38 -5.03 5.09
N GLU A 201 3.95 -3.97 5.63
CA GLU A 201 5.35 -3.91 6.07
C GLU A 201 5.68 -4.94 7.15
N LYS A 202 4.69 -5.44 7.90
CA LYS A 202 4.91 -6.46 8.93
C LYS A 202 5.58 -7.71 8.36
N PHE A 203 5.23 -8.07 7.13
CA PHE A 203 5.80 -9.22 6.46
C PHE A 203 7.23 -8.95 5.97
N THR A 204 7.46 -7.81 5.31
CA THR A 204 8.77 -7.46 4.72
C THR A 204 9.80 -7.03 5.76
N ASP A 205 9.40 -6.41 6.86
CA ASP A 205 10.31 -5.96 7.91
C ASP A 205 11.09 -7.12 8.54
N ALA A 206 10.48 -8.29 8.70
CA ALA A 206 11.20 -9.48 9.17
C ALA A 206 12.32 -9.88 8.21
N PHE A 207 12.05 -9.89 6.91
CA PHE A 207 13.05 -10.20 5.89
C PHE A 207 14.20 -9.18 5.83
N GLU A 208 13.89 -7.88 5.92
CA GLU A 208 14.86 -6.79 5.98
C GLU A 208 15.74 -6.87 7.24
N ALA A 209 15.17 -7.34 8.36
CA ALA A 209 15.90 -7.59 9.60
C ALA A 209 16.72 -8.90 9.60
N PHE A 210 16.70 -9.67 8.51
CA PHE A 210 17.27 -11.02 8.45
C PHE A 210 16.71 -11.95 9.53
N THR A 211 15.42 -11.85 9.79
CA THR A 211 14.67 -12.63 10.77
C THR A 211 13.59 -13.44 10.04
N VAL A 212 13.38 -14.69 10.44
CA VAL A 212 12.37 -15.55 9.81
C VAL A 212 10.96 -15.04 10.17
N PRO A 213 10.12 -14.65 9.19
CA PRO A 213 8.76 -14.22 9.48
C PRO A 213 7.88 -15.42 9.83
N ILE A 214 7.10 -15.29 10.91
CA ILE A 214 5.94 -16.13 11.20
C ILE A 214 4.72 -15.37 10.70
N TYR A 215 4.28 -15.69 9.49
CA TYR A 215 3.31 -14.90 8.75
C TYR A 215 1.92 -15.51 8.79
N TRP A 216 0.95 -14.69 9.20
CA TRP A 216 -0.47 -14.96 9.03
C TRP A 216 -1.10 -13.75 8.34
N GLY A 217 -1.59 -13.97 7.13
CA GLY A 217 -2.09 -12.91 6.27
C GLY A 217 -2.61 -13.47 4.96
N ASP A 218 -2.62 -12.62 3.94
CA ASP A 218 -3.11 -13.01 2.63
C ASP A 218 -2.10 -13.84 1.83
N GLU A 219 -2.59 -14.87 1.15
CA GLU A 219 -1.75 -15.80 0.38
C GLU A 219 -1.50 -15.33 -1.06
N HIS A 220 -2.11 -14.23 -1.53
CA HIS A 220 -1.71 -13.64 -2.81
C HIS A 220 -0.25 -13.16 -2.76
N ALA A 221 0.31 -12.90 -1.57
CA ALA A 221 1.74 -12.66 -1.38
C ALA A 221 2.62 -13.77 -1.98
N LEU A 222 2.14 -15.01 -2.05
CA LEU A 222 2.88 -16.14 -2.63
C LEU A 222 3.16 -15.99 -4.13
N GLN A 223 2.55 -15.02 -4.81
CA GLN A 223 2.88 -14.66 -6.20
C GLN A 223 4.25 -13.97 -6.33
N TRP A 224 4.76 -13.40 -5.23
CA TRP A 224 5.98 -12.59 -5.22
C TRP A 224 7.02 -13.08 -4.20
N PHE A 225 6.57 -13.72 -3.12
CA PHE A 225 7.41 -14.17 -2.02
C PHE A 225 7.63 -15.68 -2.04
N ASN A 226 8.84 -16.11 -1.70
CA ASN A 226 9.24 -17.50 -1.66
C ASN A 226 8.60 -18.20 -0.45
N PRO A 227 7.73 -19.21 -0.64
CA PRO A 227 7.08 -19.91 0.47
C PRO A 227 8.04 -20.69 1.37
N LYS A 228 9.30 -20.89 0.95
CA LYS A 228 10.33 -21.54 1.75
C LYS A 228 11.08 -20.59 2.70
N ALA A 229 10.95 -19.28 2.52
CA ALA A 229 11.69 -18.28 3.29
C ALA A 229 10.97 -17.85 4.59
N PHE A 230 9.76 -18.34 4.83
CA PHE A 230 8.94 -17.94 5.98
C PHE A 230 7.99 -19.03 6.43
N ILE A 231 7.45 -18.88 7.63
CA ILE A 231 6.49 -19.82 8.20
C ILE A 231 5.08 -19.31 7.91
N ASN A 232 4.41 -19.92 6.93
CA ASN A 232 3.02 -19.61 6.60
C ASN A 232 2.07 -20.30 7.59
N VAL A 233 1.59 -19.56 8.60
CA VAL A 233 0.72 -20.08 9.66
C VAL A 233 -0.56 -20.71 9.11
N ARG A 234 -1.05 -20.24 7.95
CA ARG A 234 -2.27 -20.76 7.32
C ARG A 234 -2.14 -22.17 6.75
N ARG A 235 -0.92 -22.72 6.67
CA ARG A 235 -0.65 -24.08 6.16
C ARG A 235 -0.67 -25.14 7.25
N PHE A 236 -0.83 -24.75 8.51
CA PHE A 236 -0.96 -25.65 9.66
C PHE A 236 -2.44 -25.83 10.01
N ARG A 237 -2.79 -26.99 10.58
CA ARG A 237 -4.17 -27.31 10.98
C ARG A 237 -4.65 -26.41 12.11
N ASN A 238 -3.73 -25.99 12.98
CA ASN A 238 -4.00 -25.08 14.09
C ASN A 238 -2.70 -24.37 14.53
N PHE A 239 -2.85 -23.37 15.41
CA PHE A 239 -1.70 -22.64 15.95
C PHE A 239 -0.74 -23.50 16.75
N GLY A 240 -1.23 -24.56 17.40
CA GLY A 240 -0.39 -25.45 18.17
C GLY A 240 0.61 -26.21 17.30
N GLU A 241 0.15 -26.78 16.19
CA GLU A 241 1.02 -27.46 15.21
C GLU A 241 2.07 -26.51 14.62
N CYS A 242 1.68 -25.26 14.32
CA CYS A 242 2.62 -24.23 13.88
C CYS A 242 3.67 -23.89 14.96
N CYS A 243 3.25 -23.77 16.22
CA CYS A 243 4.17 -23.54 17.33
C CYS A 243 5.13 -24.72 17.54
N ASP A 244 4.68 -25.96 17.37
CA ASP A 244 5.55 -27.15 17.44
C ASP A 244 6.62 -27.12 16.35
N TYR A 245 6.23 -26.73 15.12
CA TYR A 245 7.17 -26.56 14.01
C TYR A 245 8.20 -25.45 14.28
N ILE A 246 7.79 -24.31 14.84
CA ILE A 246 8.72 -23.21 15.20
C ILE A 246 9.73 -23.68 16.24
N LEU A 247 9.30 -24.44 17.25
CA LEU A 247 10.20 -24.99 18.27
C LEU A 247 11.13 -26.05 17.70
N HIS A 248 10.67 -26.86 16.74
CA HIS A 248 11.53 -27.79 16.00
C HIS A 248 12.64 -27.04 15.25
N LEU A 249 12.32 -26.00 14.49
CA LEU A 249 13.31 -25.17 13.78
C LEU A 249 14.30 -24.52 14.75
N GLU A 250 13.82 -23.97 15.87
CA GLU A 250 14.68 -23.36 16.89
C GLU A 250 15.71 -24.34 17.47
N ASN A 251 15.32 -25.61 17.63
CA ASN A 251 16.19 -26.67 18.13
C ASN A 251 16.98 -27.39 17.03
N THR A 252 16.78 -27.03 15.77
CA THR A 252 17.43 -27.65 14.61
C THR A 252 18.13 -26.58 13.75
N PRO A 253 19.35 -26.13 14.15
CA PRO A 253 20.04 -25.00 13.50
C PRO A 253 20.20 -25.14 11.99
N SER A 254 20.41 -26.36 11.48
CA SER A 254 20.54 -26.64 10.04
C SER A 254 19.25 -26.36 9.26
N GLU A 255 18.09 -26.74 9.80
CA GLU A 255 16.80 -26.47 9.17
C GLU A 255 16.41 -24.99 9.26
N TYR A 256 16.68 -24.36 10.41
CA TYR A 256 16.54 -22.90 10.55
C TYR A 256 17.39 -22.15 9.52
N LEU A 257 18.66 -22.53 9.38
CA LEU A 257 19.57 -21.94 8.39
C LEU A 257 19.09 -22.15 6.97
N SER A 258 18.60 -23.34 6.65
CA SER A 258 18.03 -23.66 5.33
C SER A 258 16.90 -22.68 4.99
N MET A 259 15.97 -22.45 5.92
CA MET A 259 14.88 -21.47 5.75
C MET A 259 15.40 -20.03 5.65
N LEU A 260 16.37 -19.64 6.49
CA LEU A 260 16.93 -18.30 6.50
C LEU A 260 17.70 -17.96 5.21
N ALA A 261 18.35 -18.96 4.61
CA ALA A 261 19.12 -18.84 3.38
C ALA A 261 18.23 -18.67 2.13
N GLU A 262 16.97 -19.09 2.20
CA GLU A 262 16.03 -18.93 1.09
C GLU A 262 15.78 -17.44 0.80
N PRO A 263 15.86 -17.02 -0.48
CA PRO A 263 15.64 -15.62 -0.83
C PRO A 263 14.17 -15.24 -0.54
N PRO A 264 13.90 -14.06 0.06
CA PRO A 264 12.54 -13.61 0.34
C PRO A 264 11.64 -13.53 -0.90
N LEU A 265 12.19 -13.03 -2.01
CA LEU A 265 11.48 -12.87 -3.27
C LEU A 265 11.67 -14.09 -4.18
N LEU A 266 10.62 -14.44 -4.93
CA LEU A 266 10.70 -15.51 -5.92
C LEU A 266 11.75 -15.21 -6.99
N GLY A 267 12.67 -16.15 -7.19
CA GLY A 267 13.79 -15.99 -8.11
C GLY A 267 14.82 -14.94 -7.67
N ASN A 268 14.79 -14.51 -6.40
CA ASN A 268 15.70 -13.52 -5.82
C ASN A 268 15.82 -12.24 -6.67
N ARG A 269 14.70 -11.76 -7.21
CA ARG A 269 14.63 -10.58 -8.07
C ARG A 269 13.43 -9.73 -7.70
N VAL A 270 13.54 -8.43 -7.90
CA VAL A 270 12.45 -7.49 -7.66
C VAL A 270 11.29 -7.79 -8.62
N PRO A 271 10.08 -8.11 -8.13
CA PRO A 271 8.94 -8.38 -8.98
C PRO A 271 8.36 -7.10 -9.58
N GLU A 272 7.69 -7.23 -10.72
CA GLU A 272 7.08 -6.10 -11.45
C GLU A 272 6.07 -5.29 -10.62
N ILE A 273 5.49 -5.88 -9.58
CA ILE A 273 4.55 -5.19 -8.67
C ILE A 273 5.19 -4.01 -7.91
N TYR A 274 6.53 -3.93 -7.84
CA TYR A 274 7.27 -2.77 -7.33
C TYR A 274 7.51 -1.67 -8.39
N SER A 275 7.14 -1.91 -9.66
CA SER A 275 7.48 -1.02 -10.76
C SER A 275 6.69 0.29 -10.69
N HIS A 276 7.40 1.37 -10.34
CA HIS A 276 6.87 2.72 -10.48
C HIS A 276 6.55 3.09 -11.94
N GLU A 277 7.23 2.48 -12.91
CA GLU A 277 6.92 2.69 -14.33
C GLU A 277 5.54 2.15 -14.68
N LYS A 278 5.20 0.93 -14.23
CA LYS A 278 3.88 0.35 -14.48
C LYS A 278 2.75 1.13 -13.82
N LEU A 279 2.99 1.65 -12.61
CA LEU A 279 2.05 2.56 -11.97
C LEU A 279 1.90 3.87 -12.75
N LEU A 280 3.01 4.45 -13.23
CA LEU A 280 2.98 5.66 -14.05
C LEU A 280 2.23 5.44 -15.37
N GLU A 281 2.52 4.35 -16.09
CA GLU A 281 1.82 3.93 -17.31
C GLU A 281 0.31 3.85 -17.07
N PHE A 282 -0.12 3.23 -15.96
CA PHE A 282 -1.53 3.17 -15.59
C PHE A 282 -2.12 4.57 -15.34
N LEU A 283 -1.43 5.41 -14.56
CA LEU A 283 -1.92 6.75 -14.26
C LEU A 283 -2.05 7.60 -15.53
N VAL A 284 -1.04 7.59 -16.40
CA VAL A 284 -1.04 8.27 -17.71
C VAL A 284 -2.22 7.80 -18.54
N ARG A 285 -2.40 6.48 -18.70
CA ARG A 285 -3.54 5.89 -19.43
C ARG A 285 -4.88 6.40 -18.90
N GLU A 286 -5.08 6.41 -17.60
CA GLU A 286 -6.33 6.84 -16.99
C GLU A 286 -6.54 8.36 -17.08
N ILE A 287 -5.48 9.15 -16.94
CA ILE A 287 -5.49 10.62 -17.09
C ILE A 287 -5.85 11.01 -18.53
N GLU A 288 -5.30 10.32 -19.52
CA GLU A 288 -5.51 10.64 -20.95
C GLU A 288 -6.76 10.02 -21.54
N ARG A 289 -7.38 9.04 -20.86
CA ARG A 289 -8.62 8.40 -21.35
C ARG A 289 -9.71 9.43 -21.65
N VAL A 290 -10.12 9.52 -22.92
CA VAL A 290 -11.16 10.44 -23.39
C VAL A 290 -12.55 9.90 -23.03
N GLU A 291 -12.96 10.11 -21.79
CA GLU A 291 -14.29 9.76 -21.28
C GLU A 291 -14.87 10.91 -20.48
N MET A 292 -16.21 10.99 -20.44
CA MET A 292 -16.89 11.91 -19.53
C MET A 292 -16.56 11.51 -18.08
N PRO A 293 -16.00 12.43 -17.26
CA PRO A 293 -15.73 12.15 -15.86
C PRO A 293 -16.97 11.65 -15.14
N VAL A 294 -16.83 10.62 -14.29
CA VAL A 294 -17.92 10.05 -13.46
C VAL A 294 -18.67 11.15 -12.74
N ALA A 295 -17.94 12.15 -12.27
CA ALA A 295 -18.49 13.30 -11.58
C ALA A 295 -19.51 14.10 -12.44
N ARG A 296 -19.35 14.14 -13.76
CA ARG A 296 -20.24 14.85 -14.71
C ARG A 296 -21.34 13.96 -15.29
N ARG A 297 -21.26 12.65 -15.09
CA ARG A 297 -22.28 11.71 -15.59
C ARG A 297 -23.61 12.01 -14.91
N ARG A 298 -24.68 12.11 -15.70
CA ARG A 298 -26.03 12.35 -15.17
C ARG A 298 -26.51 11.10 -14.45
N TRP A 299 -26.56 11.20 -13.13
CA TRP A 299 -27.31 10.28 -12.29
C TRP A 299 -28.58 11.00 -11.83
N PHE A 300 -29.70 10.27 -11.75
CA PHE A 300 -30.91 10.77 -11.09
C PHE A 300 -30.65 10.88 -9.58
N TYR A 301 -29.90 11.91 -9.17
CA TYR A 301 -29.67 12.24 -7.77
C TYR A 301 -30.51 13.45 -7.35
N PRO A 302 -31.06 13.43 -6.13
CA PRO A 302 -31.73 14.59 -5.55
C PRO A 302 -30.78 15.79 -5.46
N LEU A 303 -31.34 17.01 -5.40
CA LEU A 303 -30.57 18.21 -5.06
C LEU A 303 -29.95 18.01 -3.66
N THR A 304 -28.62 17.91 -3.60
CA THR A 304 -27.88 17.80 -2.34
C THR A 304 -27.07 19.08 -2.11
N LYS A 305 -26.74 19.38 -0.85
CA LYS A 305 -25.87 20.51 -0.50
C LYS A 305 -24.56 20.53 -1.31
N TRP A 306 -23.99 19.35 -1.59
CA TRP A 306 -22.76 19.21 -2.37
C TRP A 306 -22.91 19.59 -3.84
N ARG A 307 -24.10 19.40 -4.41
CA ARG A 307 -24.40 19.81 -5.79
C ARG A 307 -24.51 21.32 -5.91
N LEU A 308 -24.95 22.00 -4.86
CA LEU A 308 -25.07 23.46 -4.81
C LEU A 308 -23.71 24.16 -4.67
N VAL A 309 -22.75 23.54 -3.97
CA VAL A 309 -21.41 24.11 -3.72
C VAL A 309 -20.34 23.57 -4.68
N ARG A 310 -20.76 22.93 -5.78
CA ARG A 310 -19.85 22.29 -6.71
C ARG A 310 -19.08 23.33 -7.52
N ARG A 311 -17.78 23.11 -7.69
CA ARG A 311 -16.90 23.89 -8.57
C ARG A 311 -16.97 23.29 -9.98
N ASP A 312 -17.67 24.00 -10.85
CA ASP A 312 -17.63 23.73 -12.29
C ASP A 312 -16.33 24.27 -12.86
N ARG A 313 -15.77 23.56 -13.85
CA ARG A 313 -14.52 23.97 -14.50
C ARG A 313 -14.72 25.31 -15.21
N THR A 314 -13.75 26.19 -15.04
CA THR A 314 -13.74 27.56 -15.59
C THR A 314 -12.83 27.68 -16.81
N HIS A 315 -11.88 26.76 -16.98
CA HIS A 315 -11.01 26.68 -18.16
C HIS A 315 -11.49 25.63 -19.17
N GLU A 316 -11.29 25.90 -20.46
CA GLU A 316 -11.69 25.01 -21.55
C GLU A 316 -10.93 23.68 -21.48
N ASP A 317 -11.66 22.57 -21.57
CA ASP A 317 -11.09 21.24 -21.77
C ASP A 317 -10.40 21.25 -23.14
N GLY A 318 -9.07 21.13 -23.19
CA GLY A 318 -8.29 21.03 -24.44
C GLY A 318 -8.64 19.80 -25.31
N SER A 319 -9.71 19.08 -24.95
CA SER A 319 -10.23 17.87 -25.60
C SER A 319 -11.60 18.05 -26.27
N ARG A 320 -12.09 19.27 -26.54
CA ARG A 320 -13.38 19.45 -27.25
C ARG A 320 -13.39 20.58 -28.29
N ASN A 321 -13.18 20.21 -29.55
CA ASN A 321 -13.90 20.82 -30.66
C ASN A 321 -15.36 20.34 -30.61
N GLY A 322 -16.24 21.12 -29.98
CA GLY A 322 -17.68 20.90 -30.02
C GLY A 322 -18.42 22.05 -29.34
N PRO A 323 -19.44 22.64 -29.98
CA PRO A 323 -20.07 23.84 -29.44
C PRO A 323 -20.78 23.56 -28.11
N PRO A 324 -20.83 24.54 -27.20
CA PRO A 324 -21.54 24.39 -25.95
C PRO A 324 -23.03 24.10 -26.21
N PRO A 325 -23.68 23.24 -25.40
CA PRO A 325 -25.11 23.01 -25.54
C PRO A 325 -25.89 24.31 -25.29
N PRO A 326 -26.98 24.56 -26.04
CA PRO A 326 -27.72 25.81 -25.92
C PRO A 326 -28.31 25.96 -24.52
N ARG A 327 -28.12 27.15 -23.93
CA ARG A 327 -28.81 27.54 -22.70
C ARG A 327 -30.31 27.58 -23.00
N ARG A 328 -31.09 26.69 -22.37
CA ARG A 328 -32.55 26.81 -22.40
C ARG A 328 -32.93 28.09 -21.65
N GLY A 329 -33.40 29.10 -22.39
CA GLY A 329 -34.06 30.27 -21.83
C GLY A 329 -35.29 29.85 -21.05
N PHE A 330 -35.55 30.53 -19.93
CA PHE A 330 -36.80 30.40 -19.20
C PHE A 330 -37.95 30.92 -20.10
N PRO A 331 -39.10 30.24 -20.14
CA PRO A 331 -40.24 30.77 -20.86
C PRO A 331 -40.74 32.01 -20.11
N VAL A 332 -40.70 33.15 -20.80
CA VAL A 332 -41.40 34.36 -20.38
C VAL A 332 -42.89 34.07 -20.57
N SER A 333 -43.64 34.07 -19.47
CA SER A 333 -45.10 34.03 -19.49
C SER A 333 -45.60 35.37 -20.02
N SER A 334 -46.16 35.38 -21.23
CA SER A 334 -47.02 36.47 -21.69
C SER A 334 -48.43 36.24 -21.16
N SER A 335 -48.94 37.30 -20.55
CA SER A 335 -50.29 37.56 -20.00
C SER A 335 -51.46 37.08 -20.84
#